data_AF-A0A4Y2NIX8-F1
#
_entry.id   AF-A0A4Y2NIX8-F1
#
_cell.length_a   1.000
_cell.length_b   1.000
_cell.length_c   1.000
_cell.angle_alpha   90.00
_cell.angle_beta   90.00
_cell.angle_gamma   90.00
#
_symmetry.space_group_name_H-M   'P 1'
#
loop_
_entity.id
_entity.type
_entity.pdbx_description
1 polymer ?
#
loop_
_entity_poly.entity_id
_entity_poly.type
_entity_poly.pdbx_seq_one_letter_code
_entity_poly.pdbx_strand_id
1 'polypeptide(L)'
;MERDISVKVLTTTTVDPWSSCEIQKAQLEDTAIKPILEKKLNSANRPSWQEIAPESPATKRYWALWDSFHVKDGVLYRKWESDDGNSCRWQLILPKSRIPEVLRETHDSASGGHFGVMKTLIKTRERFYWDRLRADVENWCRECHACGAQKGPKSRTKGRLQCYNVGAPFERMALDILGPFPVTTKGNRYVLVLMDYFTKWPEAIPIPDQEASTVAEELVRSWISC
;
A
#
# COMPACT_ATOMS: atom_id res chain seq x y z
N MET A 1 35.43 -3.82 26.90
CA MET A 1 34.92 -2.45 26.76
C MET A 1 33.67 -2.54 25.88
N GLU A 2 32.60 -3.08 26.45
CA GLU A 2 31.32 -3.28 25.77
C GLU A 2 30.56 -1.96 25.84
N ARG A 3 30.22 -1.41 24.68
CA ARG A 3 29.40 -0.21 24.58
C ARG A 3 27.95 -0.63 24.71
N ASP A 4 27.40 -0.37 25.87
CA ASP A 4 25.99 -0.53 26.21
C ASP A 4 25.18 0.46 25.36
N ILE A 5 24.61 -0.02 24.26
CA ILE A 5 23.69 0.77 23.42
C ILE A 5 22.32 0.67 24.09
N SER A 6 22.07 1.57 25.04
CA SER A 6 20.76 1.78 25.63
C SER A 6 19.78 2.28 24.55
N VAL A 7 19.12 1.36 23.86
CA VAL A 7 17.99 1.65 22.96
C VAL A 7 16.81 2.08 23.84
N LYS A 8 16.57 3.38 23.94
CA LYS A 8 15.31 3.89 24.50
C LYS A 8 14.19 3.59 23.51
N VAL A 9 13.47 2.49 23.75
CA VAL A 9 12.17 2.24 23.13
C VAL A 9 11.20 3.27 23.70
N LEU A 10 10.95 4.34 22.96
CA LEU A 10 9.88 5.29 23.25
C LEU A 10 8.54 4.61 22.95
N THR A 11 7.98 3.98 23.97
CA THR A 11 6.57 3.59 24.02
C THR A 11 5.70 4.82 23.80
N THR A 12 4.81 4.73 22.81
CA THR A 12 3.56 5.51 22.63
C THR A 12 3.22 6.50 23.74
N THR A 13 3.94 7.62 23.81
CA THR A 13 3.55 8.76 24.65
C THR A 13 2.62 9.64 23.84
N THR A 14 1.44 9.82 24.41
CA THR A 14 0.31 10.69 24.00
C THR A 14 0.64 12.18 23.94
N VAL A 15 1.92 12.54 24.00
CA VAL A 15 2.40 13.92 24.03
C VAL A 15 2.94 14.24 22.64
N ASP A 16 2.46 15.32 22.04
CA ASP A 16 3.07 15.88 20.83
C ASP A 16 4.54 16.18 21.15
N PRO A 17 5.50 15.84 20.27
CA PRO A 17 6.93 15.94 20.59
C PRO A 17 7.42 17.39 20.80
N TRP A 18 6.54 18.37 20.60
CA TRP A 18 6.81 19.79 20.74
C TRP A 18 5.87 20.42 21.75
N SER A 19 6.32 21.49 22.40
CA SER A 19 5.46 22.28 23.27
C SER A 19 4.37 23.02 22.47
N SER A 20 3.24 23.32 23.11
CA SER A 20 2.15 24.09 22.48
C SER A 20 2.63 25.46 21.97
N CYS A 21 3.55 26.11 22.68
CA CYS A 21 4.15 27.40 22.28
C CYS A 21 4.96 27.28 20.99
N GLU A 22 5.82 26.26 20.88
CA GLU A 22 6.63 26.02 19.67
C GLU A 22 5.75 25.74 18.44
N ILE A 23 4.68 24.95 18.62
CA ILE A 23 3.76 24.63 17.54
C ILE A 23 2.89 25.81 17.16
N GLN A 24 2.36 26.55 18.13
CA GLN A 24 1.61 27.76 17.86
C GLN A 24 2.46 28.75 17.05
N LYS A 25 3.71 28.98 17.46
CA LYS A 25 4.65 29.83 16.72
C LYS A 25 4.82 29.34 15.29
N ALA A 26 5.06 28.05 15.08
CA ALA A 26 5.22 27.47 13.74
C ALA A 26 3.93 27.57 12.89
N GLN A 27 2.74 27.45 13.50
CA GLN A 27 1.46 27.65 12.81
C GLN A 27 1.24 29.11 12.41
N LEU A 28 1.68 30.06 13.24
CA LEU A 28 1.63 31.50 12.92
C LEU A 28 2.66 31.92 11.86
N GLU A 29 3.76 31.18 11.71
CA GLU A 29 4.75 31.37 10.65
C GLU A 29 4.29 30.75 9.30
N ASP A 30 3.40 29.75 9.34
CA ASP A 30 2.89 29.09 8.14
C ASP A 30 1.81 29.94 7.44
N THR A 31 2.11 30.40 6.22
CA THR A 31 1.23 31.28 5.44
C THR A 31 -0.14 30.69 5.09
N ALA A 32 -0.29 29.37 5.11
CA ALA A 32 -1.57 28.71 4.83
C ALA A 32 -2.40 28.50 6.10
N ILE A 33 -1.76 28.28 7.25
CA ILE A 33 -2.44 27.99 8.53
C ILE A 33 -2.75 29.28 9.28
N LYS A 34 -1.82 30.23 9.29
CA LYS A 34 -1.93 31.51 10.02
C LYS A 34 -3.29 32.19 9.86
N PRO A 35 -3.84 32.40 8.63
CA PRO A 35 -5.10 33.11 8.48
C PRO A 35 -6.28 32.41 9.17
N ILE A 36 -6.25 31.08 9.21
CA ILE A 36 -7.31 30.28 9.83
C ILE A 36 -7.17 30.29 11.35
N LEU A 37 -5.94 30.18 11.87
CA LEU A 37 -5.67 30.24 13.30
C LEU A 37 -6.03 31.61 13.88
N GLU A 38 -5.59 32.71 13.26
CA GLU A 38 -5.92 34.08 13.71
C GLU A 38 -7.44 34.30 13.72
N LYS A 39 -8.15 33.85 12.67
CA LYS A 39 -9.60 33.99 12.62
C LYS A 39 -10.31 33.15 13.69
N LYS A 40 -9.83 31.93 13.98
CA LYS A 40 -10.38 31.08 15.07
C LYS A 40 -10.11 31.66 16.46
N LEU A 41 -8.99 32.35 16.66
CA LEU A 41 -8.67 33.03 17.92
C LEU A 41 -9.54 34.28 18.14
N ASN A 42 -9.86 35.00 17.07
CA ASN A 42 -10.58 36.28 17.14
C ASN A 42 -12.11 36.13 17.04
N SER A 43 -12.63 35.06 16.44
CA SER A 43 -14.07 34.86 16.23
C SER A 43 -14.45 33.39 16.20
N ALA A 44 -15.63 33.06 16.75
CA ALA A 44 -16.23 31.74 16.63
C ALA A 44 -16.83 31.49 15.23
N ASN A 45 -17.24 32.56 14.55
CA ASN A 45 -17.99 32.46 13.29
C ASN A 45 -17.07 32.14 12.12
N ARG A 46 -17.59 31.34 11.19
CA ARG A 46 -16.90 31.03 9.94
C ARG A 46 -16.72 32.30 9.11
N PRO A 47 -15.49 32.60 8.65
CA PRO A 47 -15.24 33.74 7.77
C PRO A 47 -16.04 33.62 6.48
N SER A 48 -16.49 34.75 5.95
CA SER A 48 -17.18 34.80 4.66
C SER A 48 -16.24 34.39 3.52
N TRP A 49 -16.82 33.98 2.39
CA TRP A 49 -16.02 33.65 1.21
C TRP A 49 -15.20 34.84 0.72
N GLN A 50 -15.73 36.07 0.81
CA GLN A 50 -15.04 37.29 0.37
C GLN A 50 -13.72 37.51 1.14
N GLU A 51 -13.69 37.19 2.43
CA GLU A 51 -12.49 37.30 3.26
C GLU A 51 -11.42 36.24 2.93
N ILE A 52 -11.82 35.08 2.41
CA ILE A 52 -10.92 33.93 2.16
C ILE A 52 -10.58 33.77 0.68
N ALA A 53 -11.36 34.36 -0.22
CA ALA A 53 -11.11 34.38 -1.65
C ALA A 53 -9.69 34.85 -2.06
N PRO A 54 -9.05 35.84 -1.43
CA PRO A 54 -7.69 36.24 -1.79
C PRO A 54 -6.60 35.29 -1.25
N GLU A 55 -6.95 34.38 -0.33
CA GLU A 55 -5.99 33.50 0.32
C GLU A 55 -5.50 32.35 -0.57
N SER A 56 -4.44 31.68 -0.11
CA SER A 56 -3.84 30.54 -0.81
C SER A 56 -4.84 29.38 -1.01
N PRO A 57 -4.65 28.51 -2.03
CA PRO A 57 -5.46 27.31 -2.20
C PRO A 57 -5.46 26.38 -0.97
N ALA A 58 -4.36 26.34 -0.21
CA ALA A 58 -4.26 25.55 1.01
C ALA A 58 -5.14 26.14 2.12
N THR A 59 -5.08 27.47 2.32
CA THR A 59 -5.94 28.21 3.26
C THR A 59 -7.42 27.97 2.95
N LYS A 60 -7.81 28.01 1.66
CA LYS A 60 -9.19 27.73 1.22
C LYS A 60 -9.64 26.31 1.57
N ARG A 61 -8.76 25.32 1.44
CA ARG A 61 -9.05 23.93 1.85
C ARG A 61 -9.20 23.79 3.35
N TYR A 62 -8.40 24.51 4.13
CA TYR A 62 -8.57 24.59 5.58
C TYR A 62 -9.88 25.29 5.97
N TRP A 63 -10.24 26.38 5.30
CA TRP A 63 -11.52 27.06 5.50
C TRP A 63 -12.72 26.15 5.17
N ALA A 64 -12.62 25.28 4.17
CA ALA A 64 -13.67 24.31 3.87
C ALA A 64 -13.92 23.33 5.03
N LEU A 65 -12.92 23.14 5.90
CA LEU A 65 -12.96 22.26 7.08
C LEU A 65 -13.21 23.05 8.39
N TRP A 66 -13.63 24.32 8.31
CA TRP A 66 -13.73 25.24 9.46
C TRP A 66 -14.43 24.65 10.70
N ASP A 67 -15.55 23.95 10.49
CA ASP A 67 -16.39 23.43 11.57
C ASP A 67 -15.70 22.27 12.33
N SER A 68 -14.77 21.58 11.65
CA SER A 68 -13.94 20.56 12.28
C SER A 68 -12.77 21.14 13.07
N PHE A 69 -12.44 22.43 12.91
CA PHE A 69 -11.25 23.04 13.50
C PHE A 69 -11.53 23.67 14.87
N HIS A 70 -10.63 23.39 15.81
CA HIS A 70 -10.72 23.85 17.19
C HIS A 70 -9.34 24.30 17.66
N VAL A 71 -9.31 25.34 18.49
CA VAL A 71 -8.07 25.82 19.10
C VAL A 71 -7.97 25.27 20.52
N LYS A 72 -6.82 24.71 20.87
CA LYS A 72 -6.49 24.23 22.22
C LYS A 72 -5.13 24.81 22.60
N ASP A 73 -5.05 25.52 23.71
CA ASP A 73 -3.81 26.18 24.17
C ASP A 73 -3.13 27.02 23.08
N GLY A 74 -3.93 27.71 22.26
CA GLY A 74 -3.43 28.54 21.16
C GLY A 74 -3.04 27.78 19.88
N VAL A 75 -3.13 26.46 19.87
CA VAL A 75 -2.78 25.59 18.74
C VAL A 75 -4.02 25.11 17.99
N LEU A 76 -3.96 25.12 16.66
CA LEU A 76 -5.04 24.65 15.79
C LEU A 76 -5.02 23.12 15.67
N TYR A 77 -6.14 22.50 16.03
CA TYR A 77 -6.42 21.09 15.85
C TYR A 77 -7.65 20.89 14.96
N ARG A 78 -7.73 19.72 14.33
CA ARG A 78 -8.91 19.21 13.63
C ARG A 78 -9.51 18.05 14.41
N LYS A 79 -10.81 18.12 14.65
CA LYS A 79 -11.61 16.99 15.12
C LYS A 79 -12.05 16.19 13.90
N TRP A 80 -11.60 14.95 13.79
CA TRP A 80 -12.08 14.02 12.78
C TRP A 80 -13.00 13.01 13.43
N GLU A 81 -14.17 12.80 12.81
CA GLU A 81 -15.16 11.82 13.23
C GLU A 81 -15.38 10.83 12.09
N SER A 82 -15.53 9.56 12.45
CA SER A 82 -15.89 8.50 11.51
C SER A 82 -17.36 8.62 11.12
N ASP A 83 -17.71 8.14 9.92
CA ASP A 83 -19.07 8.22 9.38
C ASP A 83 -20.10 7.48 10.25
N ASP A 84 -19.65 6.47 11.01
CA ASP A 84 -20.44 5.71 11.98
C ASP A 84 -20.53 6.36 13.37
N GLY A 85 -19.86 7.51 13.57
CA GLY A 85 -19.81 8.24 14.84
C GLY A 85 -18.99 7.56 15.96
N ASN A 86 -18.47 6.35 15.75
CA ASN A 86 -17.84 5.56 16.81
C ASN A 86 -16.39 5.95 17.09
N SER A 87 -15.75 6.69 16.18
CA SER A 87 -14.36 7.10 16.32
C SER A 87 -14.23 8.60 16.19
N CYS A 88 -13.69 9.24 17.23
CA CYS A 88 -13.30 10.65 17.22
C CYS A 88 -11.79 10.74 17.46
N ARG A 89 -11.08 11.48 16.61
CA ARG A 89 -9.63 11.68 16.70
C ARG A 89 -9.29 13.16 16.60
N TRP A 90 -8.38 13.61 17.44
CA TRP A 90 -7.82 14.95 17.38
C TRP A 90 -6.54 14.93 16.56
N GLN A 91 -6.51 15.67 15.47
CA GLN A 91 -5.37 15.79 14.57
C GLN A 91 -4.76 17.19 14.70
N LEU A 92 -3.49 17.27 15.04
CA LEU A 92 -2.76 18.54 15.00
C LEU A 92 -2.66 19.02 13.55
N ILE A 93 -2.98 20.30 13.31
CA ILE A 93 -2.73 20.92 12.01
C ILE A 93 -1.23 21.21 11.90
N LEU A 94 -0.54 20.39 11.12
CA LEU A 94 0.92 20.39 11.09
C LEU A 94 1.45 21.52 10.18
N PRO A 95 2.31 22.43 10.67
CA PRO A 95 3.01 23.41 9.85
C PRO A 95 3.93 22.74 8.83
N LYS A 96 4.10 23.36 7.67
CA LYS A 96 4.95 22.81 6.59
C LYS A 96 6.39 22.53 7.03
N SER A 97 6.92 23.36 7.93
CA SER A 97 8.28 23.22 8.48
C SER A 97 8.48 21.92 9.27
N ARG A 98 7.41 21.31 9.78
CA ARG A 98 7.45 20.08 10.60
C ARG A 98 7.07 18.81 9.84
N ILE A 99 6.60 18.92 8.59
CA ILE A 99 6.24 17.76 7.77
C ILE A 99 7.41 16.75 7.62
N PRO A 100 8.65 17.17 7.30
CA PRO A 100 9.75 16.22 7.12
C PRO A 100 10.12 15.47 8.42
N GLU A 101 9.90 16.08 9.58
CA GLU A 101 10.15 15.48 10.88
C GLU A 101 9.12 14.37 11.16
N VAL A 102 7.83 14.66 10.93
CA VAL A 102 6.76 13.67 11.09
C VAL A 102 6.87 12.51 10.10
N LEU A 103 7.16 12.79 8.82
CA LEU A 103 7.29 11.73 7.81
C LEU A 103 8.47 10.80 8.10
N ARG A 104 9.59 11.35 8.60
CA ARG A 104 10.73 10.56 9.05
C ARG A 104 10.37 9.66 10.22
N GLU A 105 9.60 10.15 11.18
CA GLU A 105 9.17 9.32 12.31
C GLU A 105 8.09 8.29 11.93
N THR A 106 7.18 8.63 11.03
CA THR A 106 6.10 7.72 10.65
C THR A 106 6.51 6.70 9.60
N HIS A 107 7.58 6.96 8.83
CA HIS A 107 8.10 6.06 7.79
C HIS A 107 9.49 5.49 8.09
N ASP A 108 10.49 6.34 8.37
CA ASP A 108 11.91 5.95 8.39
C ASP A 108 12.37 5.38 9.74
N SER A 109 11.70 5.74 10.84
CA SER A 109 12.09 5.28 12.17
C SER A 109 11.80 3.79 12.37
N ALA A 110 12.37 3.20 13.42
CA ALA A 110 12.04 1.83 13.82
C ALA A 110 10.54 1.64 14.08
N SER A 111 9.85 2.70 14.54
CA SER A 111 8.40 2.69 14.73
C SER A 111 7.65 2.78 13.39
N GLY A 112 8.23 3.46 12.39
CA GLY A 112 7.69 3.63 11.03
C GLY A 112 7.91 2.43 10.11
N GLY A 113 8.96 1.64 10.34
CA GLY A 113 9.17 0.32 9.73
C GLY A 113 9.21 0.30 8.20
N HIS A 114 9.44 1.44 7.54
CA HIS A 114 9.38 1.58 6.09
C HIS A 114 8.07 1.05 5.46
N PHE A 115 6.95 1.20 6.18
CA PHE A 115 5.68 0.72 5.68
C PHE A 115 5.27 1.38 4.36
N GLY A 116 4.50 0.66 3.55
CA GLY A 116 3.92 1.18 2.32
C GLY A 116 2.94 2.33 2.60
N VAL A 117 2.70 3.13 1.55
CA VAL A 117 1.90 4.37 1.57
C VAL A 117 0.65 4.30 2.45
N MET A 118 -0.19 3.27 2.29
CA MET A 118 -1.47 3.19 3.01
C MET A 118 -1.28 3.10 4.53
N LYS A 119 -0.32 2.29 5.00
CA LYS A 119 -0.06 2.12 6.43
C LYS A 119 0.55 3.39 7.03
N THR A 120 1.52 4.00 6.33
CA THR A 120 2.12 5.28 6.72
C THR A 120 1.07 6.39 6.79
N LEU A 121 0.14 6.42 5.82
CA LEU A 121 -0.96 7.37 5.77
C LEU A 121 -1.92 7.20 6.96
N ILE A 122 -2.31 5.97 7.27
CA ILE A 122 -3.19 5.67 8.42
C ILE A 122 -2.51 6.12 9.71
N LYS A 123 -1.27 5.70 9.95
CA LYS A 123 -0.49 6.06 11.14
C LYS A 123 -0.34 7.57 11.31
N THR A 124 -0.01 8.27 10.22
CA THR A 124 0.15 9.74 10.24
C THR A 124 -1.17 10.43 10.59
N ARG A 125 -2.29 9.96 10.02
CA ARG A 125 -3.63 10.49 10.27
C ARG A 125 -4.17 10.20 11.66
N GLU A 126 -3.52 9.38 12.47
CA GLU A 126 -3.95 9.20 13.86
C GLU A 126 -3.75 10.47 14.68
N ARG A 127 -2.75 11.28 14.32
CA ARG A 127 -2.33 12.45 15.11
C ARG A 127 -2.17 13.73 14.31
N PHE A 128 -1.97 13.67 12.99
CA PHE A 128 -1.62 14.84 12.20
C PHE A 128 -2.52 15.01 10.99
N TYR A 129 -2.74 16.27 10.60
CA TYR A 129 -3.37 16.64 9.35
C TYR A 129 -2.68 17.87 8.76
N TRP A 130 -2.51 17.89 7.44
CA TRP A 130 -2.10 19.07 6.70
C TRP A 130 -2.62 18.98 5.26
N ASP A 131 -2.54 20.10 4.56
CA ASP A 131 -2.88 20.16 3.15
C ASP A 131 -2.02 19.19 2.31
N ARG A 132 -2.64 18.42 1.41
CA ARG A 132 -1.95 17.44 0.54
C ARG A 132 -1.19 16.32 1.27
N LEU A 133 -1.51 16.04 2.54
CA LEU A 133 -0.90 14.95 3.34
C LEU A 133 -0.71 13.64 2.58
N ARG A 134 -1.73 13.17 1.84
CA ARG A 134 -1.62 11.94 1.04
C ARG A 134 -0.52 12.02 -0.02
N ALA A 135 -0.45 13.13 -0.77
CA ALA A 135 0.52 13.31 -1.83
C ALA A 135 1.95 13.36 -1.25
N ASP A 136 2.14 14.03 -0.11
CA ASP A 136 3.44 14.11 0.54
C ASP A 136 3.89 12.75 1.08
N VAL A 137 2.99 11.96 1.69
CA VAL A 137 3.28 10.57 2.10
C VAL A 137 3.63 9.69 0.91
N GLU A 138 2.89 9.81 -0.20
CA GLU A 138 3.16 9.07 -1.44
C GLU A 138 4.52 9.42 -2.03
N ASN A 139 4.88 10.70 -2.06
CA ASN A 139 6.19 11.17 -2.53
C ASN A 139 7.32 10.68 -1.61
N TRP A 140 7.17 10.82 -0.29
CA TRP A 140 8.17 10.37 0.68
C TRP A 140 8.45 8.87 0.57
N CYS A 141 7.41 8.05 0.51
CA CYS A 141 7.57 6.60 0.34
C CYS A 141 8.18 6.21 -1.01
N ARG A 142 8.00 7.04 -2.05
CA ARG A 142 8.58 6.82 -3.39
C ARG A 142 10.06 7.19 -3.44
N GLU A 143 10.43 8.28 -2.78
CA GLU A 143 11.80 8.82 -2.74
C GLU A 143 12.67 8.14 -1.66
N CYS A 144 12.07 7.33 -0.79
CA CYS A 144 12.80 6.58 0.22
C CYS A 144 13.82 5.61 -0.42
N HIS A 145 15.10 5.92 -0.23
CA HIS A 145 16.21 5.13 -0.77
C HIS A 145 16.24 3.70 -0.22
N ALA A 146 15.98 3.49 1.07
CA ALA A 146 15.94 2.16 1.69
C ALA A 146 14.84 1.28 1.07
N CYS A 147 13.64 1.83 0.92
CA CYS A 147 12.53 1.17 0.22
C CYS A 147 12.85 0.88 -1.25
N GLY A 148 13.48 1.83 -1.94
CA GLY A 148 13.86 1.71 -3.34
C GLY A 148 14.89 0.60 -3.56
N ALA A 149 15.89 0.51 -2.69
CA ALA A 149 16.95 -0.51 -2.76
C ALA A 149 16.44 -1.94 -2.51
N GLN A 150 15.41 -2.11 -1.66
CA GLN A 150 14.81 -3.42 -1.40
C GLN A 150 13.81 -3.85 -2.49
N LYS A 151 13.18 -2.91 -3.18
CA LYS A 151 12.22 -3.21 -4.23
C LYS A 151 12.96 -3.67 -5.48
N GLY A 152 12.95 -4.97 -5.71
CA GLY A 152 13.38 -5.56 -6.97
C GLY A 152 12.65 -4.95 -8.19
N PRO A 153 13.19 -5.14 -9.40
CA PRO A 153 12.63 -4.55 -10.61
C PRO A 153 11.13 -4.82 -10.76
N LYS A 154 10.34 -3.75 -10.96
CA LYS A 154 8.87 -3.81 -11.09
C LYS A 154 8.38 -4.65 -12.27
N SER A 155 9.25 -4.89 -13.25
CA SER A 155 8.95 -5.66 -14.44
C SER A 155 9.54 -7.05 -14.28
N ARG A 156 8.69 -8.07 -14.11
CA ARG A 156 9.06 -9.40 -14.61
C ARG A 156 9.16 -9.22 -16.12
N THR A 157 10.37 -9.27 -16.66
CA THR A 157 10.59 -9.36 -18.10
C THR A 157 9.71 -10.49 -18.61
N LYS A 158 8.64 -10.15 -19.34
CA LYS A 158 7.81 -11.17 -19.99
C LYS A 158 8.72 -11.81 -21.02
N GLY A 159 9.08 -13.08 -20.81
CA GLY A 159 9.82 -13.85 -21.80
C GLY A 159 9.09 -13.78 -23.14
N ARG A 160 9.83 -13.67 -24.24
CA ARG A 160 9.22 -13.70 -25.58
C ARG A 160 8.59 -15.09 -25.76
N LEU A 161 7.31 -15.14 -26.14
CA LEU A 161 6.67 -16.40 -26.56
C LEU A 161 7.49 -16.97 -27.72
N GLN A 162 7.98 -18.19 -27.56
CA GLN A 162 8.68 -18.92 -28.62
C GLN A 162 7.66 -19.79 -29.35
N CYS A 163 7.52 -19.60 -30.66
CA CYS A 163 6.83 -20.59 -31.48
C CYS A 163 7.77 -21.78 -31.69
N TYR A 164 7.28 -22.98 -31.42
CA TYR A 164 7.99 -24.20 -31.80
C TYR A 164 7.69 -24.47 -33.27
N ASN A 165 8.72 -24.46 -34.12
CA ASN A 165 8.59 -24.92 -35.50
C ASN A 165 8.49 -26.44 -35.46
N VAL A 166 7.30 -26.97 -35.79
CA VAL A 166 7.03 -28.41 -35.91
C VAL A 166 6.50 -28.61 -37.32
N GLY A 167 7.17 -29.45 -38.10
CA GLY A 167 6.95 -29.65 -39.54
C GLY A 167 6.22 -30.94 -39.90
N ALA A 168 6.09 -31.89 -38.97
CA ALA A 168 5.38 -33.15 -39.20
C ALA A 168 4.58 -33.61 -37.96
N PRO A 169 3.52 -34.43 -38.17
CA PRO A 169 2.84 -35.11 -37.07
C PRO A 169 3.84 -35.87 -36.20
N PHE A 170 3.66 -35.81 -34.88
CA PHE A 170 4.41 -36.61 -33.89
C PHE A 170 5.87 -36.21 -33.70
N GLU A 171 6.33 -35.16 -34.38
CA GLU A 171 7.67 -34.61 -34.19
C GLU A 171 7.85 -33.97 -32.80
N ARG A 172 6.77 -33.43 -32.22
CA ARG A 172 6.78 -32.89 -30.86
C ARG A 172 5.41 -33.04 -30.21
N MET A 173 5.40 -33.56 -28.99
CA MET A 173 4.19 -33.72 -28.18
C MET A 173 4.31 -32.97 -26.85
N ALA A 174 3.18 -32.42 -26.39
CA ALA A 174 3.00 -31.96 -25.02
C ALA A 174 2.30 -33.05 -24.21
N LEU A 175 2.77 -33.23 -22.99
CA LEU A 175 2.14 -34.07 -21.99
C LEU A 175 1.85 -33.18 -20.77
N ASP A 176 0.64 -33.25 -20.25
CA ASP A 176 0.25 -32.58 -19.02
C ASP A 176 -0.67 -33.50 -18.20
N ILE A 177 -0.76 -33.25 -16.89
CA ILE A 177 -1.64 -34.02 -16.01
C ILE A 177 -2.56 -33.07 -15.27
N LEU A 178 -3.86 -33.28 -15.45
CA LEU A 178 -4.90 -32.53 -14.75
C LEU A 178 -5.40 -33.30 -13.53
N GLY A 179 -5.58 -32.60 -12.42
CA GLY A 179 -6.18 -33.13 -11.20
C GLY A 179 -5.48 -32.65 -9.92
N PRO A 180 -5.80 -33.27 -8.77
CA PRO A 180 -6.71 -34.40 -8.60
C PRO A 180 -8.20 -34.04 -8.79
N PHE A 181 -8.96 -34.95 -9.39
CA PHE A 181 -10.41 -34.90 -9.51
C PHE A 181 -11.09 -35.87 -8.52
N PRO A 182 -12.42 -35.84 -8.34
CA PRO A 182 -13.14 -36.89 -7.64
C PRO A 182 -12.85 -38.27 -8.23
N VAL A 183 -12.66 -39.25 -7.35
CA VAL A 183 -12.32 -40.62 -7.76
C VAL A 183 -13.51 -41.26 -8.48
N THR A 184 -13.25 -41.72 -9.70
CA THR A 184 -14.26 -42.44 -10.50
C THR A 184 -14.50 -43.85 -9.95
N THR A 185 -15.58 -44.51 -10.40
CA THR A 185 -15.85 -45.91 -10.05
C THR A 185 -14.75 -46.89 -10.47
N LYS A 186 -13.90 -46.50 -11.44
CA LYS A 186 -12.74 -47.27 -11.91
C LYS A 186 -11.44 -46.92 -11.17
N GLY A 187 -11.50 -46.08 -10.13
CA GLY A 187 -10.33 -45.68 -9.33
C GLY A 187 -9.51 -44.53 -9.92
N ASN A 188 -9.86 -44.00 -11.08
CA ASN A 188 -9.13 -42.89 -11.71
C ASN A 188 -9.36 -41.56 -10.98
N ARG A 189 -8.29 -40.77 -10.84
CA ARG A 189 -8.29 -39.47 -10.14
C ARG A 189 -7.65 -38.35 -10.97
N TYR A 190 -6.92 -38.69 -12.02
CA TYR A 190 -6.23 -37.72 -12.87
C TYR A 190 -6.56 -37.95 -14.35
N VAL A 191 -6.22 -36.98 -15.17
CA VAL A 191 -6.32 -37.07 -16.63
C VAL A 191 -4.95 -36.74 -17.23
N LEU A 192 -4.32 -37.71 -17.88
CA LEU A 192 -3.17 -37.49 -18.74
C LEU A 192 -3.64 -36.87 -20.04
N VAL A 193 -3.18 -35.66 -20.33
CA VAL A 193 -3.45 -34.95 -21.57
C VAL A 193 -2.23 -35.06 -22.47
N LEU A 194 -2.42 -35.64 -23.65
CA LEU A 194 -1.42 -35.70 -24.72
C LEU A 194 -1.87 -34.77 -25.83
N MET A 195 -0.94 -33.99 -26.40
CA MET A 195 -1.24 -33.16 -27.56
C MET A 195 -0.08 -33.16 -28.54
N ASP A 196 -0.36 -33.51 -29.79
CA ASP A 196 0.59 -33.31 -30.89
C ASP A 196 0.66 -31.83 -31.27
N TYR A 197 1.87 -31.28 -31.34
CA TYR A 197 2.04 -29.86 -31.68
C TYR A 197 1.74 -29.54 -33.14
N PHE A 198 1.85 -30.51 -34.06
CA PHE A 198 1.61 -30.28 -35.48
C PHE A 198 0.11 -30.32 -35.81
N THR A 199 -0.52 -31.46 -35.58
CA THR A 199 -1.95 -31.68 -35.87
C THR A 199 -2.88 -31.00 -34.87
N LYS A 200 -2.36 -30.62 -33.69
CA LYS A 200 -3.16 -30.14 -32.55
C LYS A 200 -4.16 -31.18 -32.03
N TRP A 201 -3.97 -32.45 -32.36
CA TRP A 201 -4.83 -33.55 -31.90
C TRP A 201 -4.67 -33.76 -30.39
N PRO A 202 -5.72 -33.58 -29.59
CA PRO A 202 -5.68 -33.81 -28.15
C PRO A 202 -6.18 -35.22 -27.80
N GLU A 203 -5.55 -35.83 -26.80
CA GLU A 203 -6.02 -37.07 -26.20
C GLU A 203 -6.02 -36.93 -24.68
N ALA A 204 -7.08 -37.44 -24.05
CA ALA A 204 -7.31 -37.34 -22.62
C ALA A 204 -7.55 -38.73 -22.05
N ILE A 205 -6.61 -39.21 -21.23
CA ILE A 205 -6.57 -40.58 -20.73
C ILE A 205 -6.75 -40.55 -19.21
N PRO A 206 -7.77 -41.22 -18.66
CA PRO A 206 -7.98 -41.25 -17.22
C PRO A 206 -6.95 -42.18 -16.55
N ILE A 207 -6.27 -41.68 -15.51
CA ILE A 207 -5.24 -42.43 -14.78
C ILE A 207 -5.50 -42.41 -13.26
N PRO A 208 -5.09 -43.47 -12.51
CA PRO A 208 -5.28 -43.55 -11.06
C PRO A 208 -4.35 -42.63 -10.26
N ASP A 209 -3.11 -42.43 -10.73
CA ASP A 209 -2.04 -41.70 -10.06
C ASP A 209 -1.14 -40.98 -11.07
N GLN A 210 -0.14 -40.24 -10.58
CA GLN A 210 0.84 -39.51 -11.40
C GLN A 210 2.20 -40.23 -11.45
N GLU A 211 2.22 -41.55 -11.17
CA GLU A 211 3.47 -42.30 -11.18
C GLU A 211 4.03 -42.40 -12.59
N ALA A 212 5.36 -42.33 -12.72
CA ALA A 212 6.03 -42.36 -14.01
C ALA A 212 5.76 -43.67 -14.78
N SER A 213 5.61 -44.80 -14.06
CA SER A 213 5.22 -46.09 -14.61
C SER A 213 3.86 -46.03 -15.27
N THR A 214 2.84 -45.55 -14.54
CA THR A 214 1.46 -45.38 -15.03
C THR A 214 1.41 -44.50 -16.27
N VAL A 215 2.09 -43.34 -16.25
CA VAL A 215 2.14 -42.42 -17.39
C VAL A 215 2.82 -43.05 -18.60
N ALA A 216 3.93 -43.76 -18.40
CA ALA A 216 4.66 -44.41 -19.49
C ALA A 216 3.85 -45.55 -20.12
N GLU A 217 3.21 -46.40 -19.32
CA GLU A 217 2.36 -47.49 -19.80
C GLU A 217 1.18 -46.96 -20.62
N GLU A 218 0.49 -45.94 -20.11
CA GLU A 218 -0.64 -45.32 -20.79
C GLU A 218 -0.21 -44.65 -22.10
N LEU A 219 0.92 -43.93 -22.11
CA LEU A 219 1.49 -43.35 -23.32
C LEU A 219 1.81 -44.39 -24.40
N VAL A 220 2.44 -45.51 -24.02
CA VAL A 220 2.78 -46.58 -24.96
C VAL A 220 1.52 -47.24 -25.51
N ARG A 221 0.54 -47.52 -24.63
CA ARG A 221 -0.70 -48.20 -24.98
C ARG A 221 -1.60 -47.35 -25.86
N SER A 222 -1.72 -46.06 -25.56
CA SER A 222 -2.67 -45.18 -26.24
C SER A 222 -2.13 -44.62 -27.56
N TRP A 223 -0.80 -44.53 -27.70
CA TRP A 223 -0.20 -43.69 -28.73
C TRP A 223 0.92 -44.33 -29.55
N ILE A 224 1.67 -45.29 -28.99
CA ILE A 224 2.80 -45.93 -29.69
C ILE A 224 2.40 -47.26 -30.31
N SER A 225 1.46 -47.98 -29.70
CA SER A 225 1.08 -49.35 -30.09
C SER A 225 -0.26 -49.45 -30.84
N CYS A 226 -0.76 -48.32 -31.35
CA CYS A 226 -2.01 -48.22 -32.12
C CYS A 226 -1.81 -48.48 -33.61
#